data_AF-A0A447MZC6-F1
#
_entry.id   AF-A0A447MZC6-F1
#
_cell.length_a   1.000
_cell.length_b   1.000
_cell.length_c   1.000
_cell.angle_alpha   90.00
_cell.angle_beta   90.00
_cell.angle_gamma   90.00
#
_symmetry.space_group_name_H-M   'P 1'
#
loop_
_entity.id
_entity.type
_entity.pdbx_description
1 polymer ?
#
loop_
_entity_poly.entity_id
_entity_poly.type
_entity_poly.pdbx_seq_one_letter_code
_entity_poly.pdbx_strand_id
1 'polypeptide(L)'
;MLRHNVPIRRDLDKIACDHGFDFHVIDNEIYWDESRAYRFTLRQIEEQIEKPTAELHQMCLEIVERAVRDEQIMQQLAIPPLYWDVIAESWRSRDPSLYGRMDFVWCGKDPVKLLEYNADTPTSLYESSYFQWLWLEDARRSGAIPRDADQYNAIQERLIARFSELYSREPLYFCCCEDTDEDRTTVLYLQDCAQQAGQETRFIYIEELGLGVGGVLTDLDDNVIRRAFKLYPLEWMMRDDNGPLLRKRREQWIEPLWKSILSNKGLLPLLWRFFPGHPNLLPAWFEGEKSLRSARRKQRTEADLFT
;
A
#
# COMPACT_ATOMS: atom_id res chain seq x y z
N MET A 1 -4.29 20.39 10.74
CA MET A 1 -3.85 20.64 9.37
C MET A 1 -4.12 22.08 9.01
N LEU A 2 -3.07 22.84 8.69
CA LEU A 2 -3.17 24.21 8.19
C LEU A 2 -2.66 24.21 6.74
N ARG A 3 -3.50 24.67 5.82
CA ARG A 3 -3.12 24.85 4.41
C ARG A 3 -2.43 26.20 4.22
N HIS A 4 -1.33 26.19 3.50
CA HIS A 4 -0.60 27.36 3.04
C HIS A 4 -0.66 27.45 1.52
N ASN A 5 -0.69 28.67 1.01
CA ASN A 5 -0.36 28.91 -0.40
C ASN A 5 1.13 29.17 -0.48
N VAL A 6 1.80 28.50 -1.41
CA VAL A 6 3.24 28.58 -1.62
C VAL A 6 3.50 28.86 -3.09
N PRO A 7 4.58 29.59 -3.43
CA PRO A 7 4.94 29.82 -4.82
C PRO A 7 5.40 28.51 -5.47
N ILE A 8 4.89 28.24 -6.67
CA ILE A 8 5.39 27.14 -7.52
C ILE A 8 6.83 27.46 -7.92
N ARG A 9 7.72 26.45 -7.88
CA ARG A 9 9.10 26.62 -8.34
C ARG A 9 9.12 26.98 -9.83
N ARG A 10 9.88 28.02 -10.19
CA ARG A 10 9.90 28.56 -11.57
C ARG A 10 10.33 27.54 -12.62
N ASP A 11 11.22 26.63 -12.24
CA ASP A 11 11.80 25.62 -13.13
C ASP A 11 11.25 24.22 -12.81
N LEU A 12 10.00 24.11 -12.31
CA LEU A 12 9.40 22.83 -11.89
C LEU A 12 9.54 21.74 -12.95
N ASP A 13 9.17 22.02 -14.20
CA ASP A 13 9.24 21.03 -15.29
C ASP A 13 10.67 20.50 -15.48
N LYS A 14 11.65 21.40 -15.40
CA LYS A 14 13.07 21.04 -15.50
C LYS A 14 13.52 20.23 -14.28
N ILE A 15 13.14 20.64 -13.08
CA ILE A 15 13.47 19.93 -11.84
C ILE A 15 12.85 18.52 -11.87
N ALA A 16 11.59 18.41 -12.27
CA ALA A 16 10.90 17.14 -12.39
C ALA A 16 11.63 16.21 -13.38
N CYS A 17 11.95 16.70 -14.58
CA CYS A 17 12.69 15.94 -15.59
C CYS A 17 14.11 15.55 -15.12
N ASP A 18 14.86 16.47 -14.52
CA ASP A 18 16.24 16.21 -14.02
C ASP A 18 16.25 15.13 -12.91
N HIS A 19 15.11 14.92 -12.24
CA HIS A 19 14.91 13.91 -11.20
C HIS A 19 14.04 12.72 -11.63
N GLY A 20 13.70 12.58 -12.93
CA GLY A 20 12.93 11.44 -13.44
C GLY A 20 11.47 11.40 -13.00
N PHE A 21 10.86 12.56 -12.70
CA PHE A 21 9.44 12.68 -12.40
C PHE A 21 8.65 13.11 -13.66
N ASP A 22 8.52 12.18 -14.61
CA ASP A 22 8.00 12.48 -15.95
C ASP A 22 6.46 12.63 -16.01
N PHE A 23 5.75 12.29 -14.92
CA PHE A 23 4.29 12.29 -14.82
C PHE A 23 3.74 13.30 -13.79
N HIS A 24 4.48 14.37 -13.51
CA HIS A 24 4.02 15.46 -12.62
C HIS A 24 2.83 16.26 -13.21
N VAL A 25 2.53 16.05 -14.50
CA VAL A 25 1.31 16.43 -15.22
C VAL A 25 0.81 15.20 -15.98
N ILE A 26 -0.47 14.84 -15.84
CA ILE A 26 -1.09 13.68 -16.51
C ILE A 26 -2.33 14.16 -17.25
N ASP A 27 -2.49 13.79 -18.52
CA ASP A 27 -3.65 14.18 -19.35
C ASP A 27 -3.94 15.69 -19.35
N ASN A 28 -2.89 16.53 -19.34
CA ASN A 28 -2.94 17.99 -19.18
C ASN A 28 -3.50 18.51 -17.84
N GLU A 29 -3.63 17.64 -16.84
CA GLU A 29 -4.03 17.99 -15.48
C GLU A 29 -2.82 17.96 -14.54
N ILE A 30 -2.78 18.88 -13.57
CA ILE A 30 -1.68 18.96 -12.60
C ILE A 30 -1.78 17.78 -11.63
N TYR A 31 -0.79 16.89 -11.68
CA TYR A 31 -0.68 15.78 -10.73
C TYR A 31 0.03 16.23 -9.44
N TRP A 32 1.16 16.93 -9.57
CA TRP A 32 1.91 17.50 -8.45
C TRP A 32 1.67 19.01 -8.32
N ASP A 33 0.79 19.42 -7.40
CA ASP A 33 0.43 20.83 -7.18
C ASP A 33 1.28 21.50 -6.09
N GLU A 34 2.35 22.20 -6.51
CA GLU A 34 3.20 22.98 -5.59
C GLU A 34 2.57 24.29 -5.10
N SER A 35 1.38 24.68 -5.56
CA SER A 35 0.75 25.93 -5.10
C SER A 35 0.27 25.85 -3.65
N ARG A 36 0.28 24.65 -3.06
CA ARG A 36 -0.28 24.34 -1.75
C ARG A 36 0.67 23.48 -0.94
N ALA A 37 0.79 23.80 0.34
CA ALA A 37 1.49 22.95 1.32
C ALA A 37 0.62 22.80 2.57
N TYR A 38 0.68 21.64 3.21
CA TYR A 38 -0.09 21.34 4.42
C TYR A 38 0.84 21.18 5.61
N ARG A 39 0.59 21.97 6.66
CA ARG A 39 1.34 21.91 7.91
C ARG A 39 0.52 21.22 8.99
N PHE A 40 1.18 20.37 9.76
CA PHE A 40 0.59 19.62 10.86
C PHE A 40 1.30 20.00 12.15
N THR A 41 0.61 19.87 13.28
CA THR A 41 1.29 19.88 14.58
C THR A 41 1.79 18.46 14.88
N LEU A 42 2.83 18.33 15.71
CA LEU A 42 3.31 17.02 16.17
C LEU A 42 2.17 16.20 16.81
N ARG A 43 1.32 16.84 17.61
CA ARG A 43 0.13 16.19 18.17
C ARG A 43 -0.81 15.61 17.09
N GLN A 44 -1.01 16.32 15.98
CA GLN A 44 -1.83 15.82 14.88
C GLN A 44 -1.19 14.62 14.19
N ILE A 45 0.12 14.68 14.00
CA ILE A 45 0.92 13.58 13.45
C ILE A 45 0.83 12.35 14.37
N GLU A 46 1.33 12.46 15.59
CA GLU A 46 1.56 11.34 16.49
C GLU A 46 0.24 10.74 17.02
N GLU A 47 -0.67 11.60 17.52
CA GLU A 47 -1.89 11.12 18.19
C GLU A 47 -3.04 10.83 17.23
N GLN A 48 -3.12 11.56 16.10
CA GLN A 48 -4.31 11.52 15.24
C GLN A 48 -4.09 10.80 13.92
N ILE A 49 -2.83 10.57 13.50
CA ILE A 49 -2.52 9.85 12.25
C ILE A 49 -1.68 8.61 12.53
N GLU A 50 -0.49 8.74 13.11
CA GLU A 50 0.44 7.62 13.31
C GLU A 50 -0.16 6.54 14.24
N LYS A 51 -0.61 6.94 15.43
CA LYS A 51 -1.20 6.00 16.38
C LYS A 51 -2.42 5.26 15.81
N PRO A 52 -3.43 5.93 15.21
CA PRO A 52 -4.53 5.24 14.54
C PRO A 52 -4.08 4.36 13.37
N THR A 53 -3.07 4.76 12.60
CA THR A 53 -2.53 3.94 11.50
C THR A 53 -1.97 2.63 12.03
N ALA A 54 -1.18 2.68 13.11
CA ALA A 54 -0.63 1.49 13.75
C ALA A 54 -1.73 0.58 14.32
N GLU A 55 -2.73 1.15 15.01
CA GLU A 55 -3.86 0.41 15.56
C GLU A 55 -4.69 -0.27 14.46
N LEU A 56 -5.04 0.46 13.41
CA LEU A 56 -5.76 -0.07 12.25
C LEU A 56 -4.97 -1.17 11.55
N HIS A 57 -3.64 -1.02 11.42
CA HIS A 57 -2.80 -2.06 10.83
C HIS A 57 -2.86 -3.36 11.65
N GLN A 58 -2.79 -3.28 12.99
CA GLN A 58 -2.94 -4.46 13.84
C GLN A 58 -4.32 -5.11 13.71
N MET A 59 -5.39 -4.31 13.63
CA MET A 59 -6.74 -4.81 13.38
C MET A 59 -6.82 -5.54 12.02
N CYS A 60 -6.17 -5.01 10.99
CA CYS A 60 -6.09 -5.65 9.67
C CYS A 60 -5.37 -7.00 9.75
N LEU A 61 -4.25 -7.09 10.47
CA LEU A 61 -3.53 -8.36 10.68
C LEU A 61 -4.38 -9.38 11.46
N GLU A 62 -5.20 -8.93 12.40
CA GLU A 62 -6.15 -9.81 13.09
C GLU A 62 -7.24 -10.34 12.13
N ILE A 63 -7.68 -9.54 11.14
CA ILE A 63 -8.56 -10.05 10.08
C ILE A 63 -7.86 -11.14 9.25
N VAL A 64 -6.58 -10.97 8.91
CA VAL A 64 -5.80 -12.00 8.20
C VAL A 64 -5.79 -13.30 9.01
N GLU A 65 -5.46 -13.23 10.30
CA GLU A 65 -5.42 -14.39 11.20
C GLU A 65 -6.77 -15.13 11.28
N ARG A 66 -7.89 -14.39 11.24
CA ARG A 66 -9.24 -14.98 11.21
C ARG A 66 -9.54 -15.60 9.84
N ALA A 67 -9.27 -14.86 8.76
CA ALA A 67 -9.58 -15.26 7.40
C ALA A 67 -8.89 -16.58 7.01
N VAL A 68 -7.60 -16.73 7.32
CA VAL A 68 -6.84 -17.95 6.98
C VAL A 68 -7.31 -19.21 7.73
N ARG A 69 -8.23 -19.08 8.71
CA ARG A 69 -8.81 -20.18 9.49
C ARG A 69 -10.31 -20.38 9.21
N ASP A 70 -10.91 -19.53 8.38
CA ASP A 70 -12.36 -19.49 8.15
C ASP A 70 -12.66 -19.35 6.65
N GLU A 71 -13.04 -20.48 6.05
CA GLU A 71 -13.43 -20.54 4.63
C GLU A 71 -14.60 -19.60 4.30
N GLN A 72 -15.50 -19.30 5.24
CA GLN A 72 -16.61 -18.38 4.99
C GLN A 72 -16.09 -16.95 4.79
N ILE A 73 -15.08 -16.53 5.56
CA ILE A 73 -14.43 -15.23 5.37
C ILE A 73 -13.70 -15.21 4.03
N MET A 74 -12.97 -16.27 3.68
CA MET A 74 -12.28 -16.37 2.39
C MET A 74 -13.25 -16.30 1.18
N GLN A 75 -14.43 -16.93 1.31
CA GLN A 75 -15.51 -16.84 0.33
C GLN A 75 -16.11 -15.43 0.25
N GLN A 76 -16.33 -14.76 1.40
CA GLN A 76 -16.81 -13.37 1.44
C GLN A 76 -15.83 -12.40 0.75
N LEU A 77 -14.53 -12.67 0.85
CA LEU A 77 -13.47 -11.93 0.15
C LEU A 77 -13.35 -12.31 -1.33
N ALA A 78 -14.13 -13.27 -1.83
CA ALA A 78 -14.04 -13.78 -3.20
C ALA A 78 -12.63 -14.26 -3.60
N ILE A 79 -11.85 -14.74 -2.63
CA ILE A 79 -10.54 -15.34 -2.89
C ILE A 79 -10.78 -16.77 -3.41
N PRO A 80 -10.18 -17.18 -4.56
CA PRO A 80 -10.42 -18.51 -5.11
C PRO A 80 -9.94 -19.63 -4.17
N PRO A 81 -10.74 -20.71 -3.95
CA PRO A 81 -10.37 -21.83 -3.07
C PRO A 81 -9.02 -22.48 -3.39
N LEU A 82 -8.62 -22.41 -4.67
CA LEU A 82 -7.32 -22.87 -5.16
C LEU A 82 -6.12 -22.31 -4.38
N TYR A 83 -6.25 -21.12 -3.79
CA TYR A 83 -5.15 -20.39 -3.15
C TYR A 83 -5.24 -20.35 -1.62
N TRP A 84 -6.32 -20.83 -0.99
CA TRP A 84 -6.54 -20.68 0.46
C TRP A 84 -5.41 -21.30 1.29
N ASP A 85 -5.00 -22.52 0.97
CA ASP A 85 -3.94 -23.22 1.70
C ASP A 85 -2.60 -22.48 1.65
N VAL A 86 -2.23 -21.96 0.48
CA VAL A 86 -0.94 -21.26 0.29
C VAL A 86 -0.95 -19.84 0.84
N ILE A 87 -2.11 -19.18 0.90
CA ILE A 87 -2.31 -17.93 1.63
C ILE A 87 -2.15 -18.18 3.14
N ALA A 88 -2.78 -19.23 3.67
CA ALA A 88 -2.65 -19.62 5.08
C ALA A 88 -1.22 -20.05 5.43
N GLU A 89 -0.53 -20.76 4.53
CA GLU A 89 0.89 -21.09 4.67
C GLU A 89 1.76 -19.83 4.67
N SER A 90 1.55 -18.91 3.73
CA SER A 90 2.27 -17.63 3.65
C SER A 90 2.16 -16.83 4.96
N TRP A 91 0.97 -16.80 5.57
CA TRP A 91 0.76 -16.18 6.88
C TRP A 91 1.51 -16.91 8.02
N ARG A 92 1.37 -18.25 8.11
CA ARG A 92 2.03 -19.05 9.15
C ARG A 92 3.55 -18.99 9.07
N SER A 93 4.09 -18.98 7.85
CA SER A 93 5.52 -18.82 7.56
C SER A 93 6.03 -17.40 7.81
N ARG A 94 5.13 -16.44 8.07
CA ARG A 94 5.45 -15.02 8.23
C ARG A 94 6.22 -14.48 7.03
N ASP A 95 5.74 -14.80 5.83
CA ASP A 95 6.34 -14.28 4.61
C ASP A 95 6.45 -12.75 4.70
N PRO A 96 7.62 -12.19 4.34
CA PRO A 96 7.93 -10.81 4.61
C PRO A 96 7.06 -9.86 3.80
N SER A 97 6.54 -8.82 4.46
CA SER A 97 5.98 -7.64 3.80
C SER A 97 6.95 -6.47 3.83
N LEU A 98 6.77 -5.53 2.88
CA LEU A 98 7.58 -4.33 2.74
C LEU A 98 6.83 -3.07 3.20
N TYR A 99 5.70 -2.74 2.60
CA TYR A 99 4.98 -1.48 2.87
C TYR A 99 3.48 -1.56 2.54
N GLY A 100 2.73 -0.51 2.82
CA GLY A 100 1.33 -0.39 2.41
C GLY A 100 0.85 1.05 2.61
N ARG A 101 -0.23 1.44 1.92
CA ARG A 101 -0.80 2.80 1.97
C ARG A 101 -2.24 2.76 2.44
N MET A 102 -2.51 3.39 3.57
CA MET A 102 -3.88 3.60 4.05
C MET A 102 -4.38 4.95 3.60
N ASP A 103 -5.59 4.95 3.03
CA ASP A 103 -6.22 6.18 2.58
C ASP A 103 -7.20 6.64 3.66
N PHE A 104 -7.04 7.87 4.12
CA PHE A 104 -7.82 8.45 5.21
C PHE A 104 -8.63 9.65 4.75
N VAL A 105 -9.84 9.82 5.30
CA VAL A 105 -10.53 11.11 5.32
C VAL A 105 -10.42 11.72 6.71
N TRP A 106 -10.07 13.00 6.77
CA TRP A 106 -9.84 13.71 8.02
C TRP A 106 -10.11 15.21 7.92
N CYS A 107 -10.75 15.77 8.95
CA CYS A 107 -11.13 17.19 9.03
C CYS A 107 -10.22 18.03 9.95
N GLY A 108 -9.21 17.42 10.59
CA GLY A 108 -8.32 18.12 11.51
C GLY A 108 -8.71 18.07 13.00
N LYS A 109 -9.93 17.60 13.32
CA LYS A 109 -10.49 17.60 14.69
C LYS A 109 -11.01 16.22 15.13
N ASP A 110 -11.79 15.57 14.27
CA ASP A 110 -12.33 14.24 14.54
C ASP A 110 -11.29 13.15 14.22
N PRO A 111 -11.44 11.93 14.75
CA PRO A 111 -10.57 10.81 14.38
C PRO A 111 -10.51 10.60 12.87
N VAL A 112 -9.33 10.29 12.33
CA VAL A 112 -9.16 9.89 10.93
C VAL A 112 -10.06 8.70 10.61
N LYS A 113 -10.65 8.67 9.41
CA LYS A 113 -11.52 7.57 8.98
C LYS A 113 -10.86 6.81 7.84
N LEU A 114 -10.66 5.50 8.03
CA LEU A 114 -10.11 4.62 7.01
C LEU A 114 -11.09 4.49 5.84
N LEU A 115 -10.63 4.81 4.64
CA LEU A 115 -11.36 4.63 3.39
C LEU A 115 -10.99 3.31 2.73
N GLU A 116 -9.69 3.02 2.61
CA GLU A 116 -9.18 1.75 2.09
C GLU A 116 -7.74 1.50 2.57
N TYR A 117 -7.30 0.24 2.41
CA TYR A 117 -5.92 -0.15 2.64
C TYR A 117 -5.34 -0.78 1.36
N ASN A 118 -4.57 0.02 0.62
CA ASN A 118 -3.79 -0.44 -0.52
C ASN A 118 -2.57 -1.18 0.02
N ALA A 119 -2.66 -2.50 0.17
CA ALA A 119 -1.65 -3.29 0.88
C ALA A 119 -0.67 -4.03 -0.03
N ASP A 120 -1.02 -4.29 -1.30
CA ASP A 120 -0.25 -5.12 -2.23
C ASP A 120 0.58 -4.29 -3.22
N THR A 121 -0.07 -3.35 -3.94
CA THR A 121 0.59 -2.52 -4.96
C THR A 121 0.32 -1.01 -4.79
N PRO A 122 0.70 -0.39 -3.64
CA PRO A 122 0.45 1.03 -3.45
C PRO A 122 1.49 1.90 -4.18
N THR A 123 1.05 2.90 -4.94
CA THR A 123 1.92 3.91 -5.57
C THR A 123 2.10 5.17 -4.69
N SER A 124 2.60 6.27 -5.26
CA SER A 124 2.85 7.55 -4.59
C SER A 124 4.04 7.58 -3.61
N LEU A 125 4.90 6.55 -3.66
CA LEU A 125 6.08 6.46 -2.81
C LEU A 125 7.17 7.45 -3.20
N TYR A 126 7.48 7.52 -4.50
CA TYR A 126 8.57 8.35 -5.01
C TYR A 126 8.30 9.84 -4.70
N GLU A 127 7.06 10.27 -4.92
CA GLU A 127 6.55 11.61 -4.69
C GLU A 127 6.64 11.97 -3.21
N SER A 128 6.13 11.11 -2.33
CA SER A 128 6.06 11.39 -0.89
C SER A 128 7.44 11.34 -0.21
N SER A 129 8.35 10.50 -0.71
CA SER A 129 9.60 10.19 -0.03
C SER A 129 10.77 11.02 -0.55
N TYR A 130 10.87 11.17 -1.88
CA TYR A 130 12.01 11.83 -2.53
C TYR A 130 11.63 13.21 -3.06
N PHE A 131 10.62 13.30 -3.91
CA PHE A 131 10.30 14.58 -4.57
C PHE A 131 9.78 15.62 -3.58
N GLN A 132 9.00 15.21 -2.58
CA GLN A 132 8.59 16.07 -1.47
C GLN A 132 9.79 16.59 -0.66
N TRP A 133 10.81 15.76 -0.42
CA TRP A 133 12.02 16.18 0.28
C TRP A 133 12.81 17.20 -0.55
N LEU A 134 12.93 16.98 -1.87
CA LEU A 134 13.55 17.93 -2.78
C LEU A 134 12.83 19.28 -2.75
N TRP A 135 11.49 19.27 -2.81
CA TRP A 135 10.67 20.46 -2.65
C TRP A 135 10.91 21.15 -1.29
N LEU A 136 10.95 20.39 -0.19
CA LEU A 136 11.19 20.91 1.15
C LEU A 136 12.52 21.68 1.23
N GLU A 137 13.59 21.09 0.69
CA GLU A 137 14.92 21.71 0.70
C GLU A 137 14.97 22.99 -0.12
N ASP A 138 14.40 23.01 -1.33
CA ASP A 138 14.34 24.21 -2.16
C ASP A 138 13.45 25.30 -1.55
N ALA A 139 12.32 24.91 -0.96
CA ALA A 139 11.41 25.83 -0.28
C ALA A 139 12.07 26.46 0.95
N ARG A 140 12.86 25.69 1.73
CA ARG A 140 13.67 26.20 2.84
C ARG A 140 14.74 27.19 2.34
N ARG A 141 15.46 26.84 1.27
CA ARG A 141 16.55 27.66 0.70
C ARG A 141 16.06 28.99 0.14
N SER A 142 14.93 28.97 -0.55
CA SER A 142 14.28 30.17 -1.11
C SER A 142 13.58 31.03 -0.05
N GLY A 143 13.36 30.51 1.15
CA GLY A 143 12.60 31.17 2.20
C GLY A 143 11.08 31.14 1.97
N ALA A 144 10.58 30.28 1.09
CA ALA A 144 9.15 30.06 0.87
C ALA A 144 8.47 29.42 2.10
N ILE A 145 9.22 28.66 2.90
CA ILE A 145 8.81 28.09 4.17
C ILE A 145 9.88 28.34 5.26
N PRO A 146 9.55 28.18 6.56
CA PRO A 146 10.52 28.33 7.64
C PRO A 146 11.76 27.44 7.45
N ARG A 147 12.94 27.94 7.82
CA ARG A 147 14.21 27.22 7.63
C ARG A 147 14.30 25.93 8.44
N ASP A 148 13.60 25.86 9.55
CA ASP A 148 13.51 24.69 10.42
C ASP A 148 12.53 23.61 9.90
N ALA A 149 11.85 23.83 8.75
CA ALA A 149 10.96 22.86 8.07
C ALA A 149 10.08 22.11 9.05
N ASP A 150 9.71 20.83 8.98
CA ASP A 150 10.27 19.61 8.40
C ASP A 150 9.16 18.80 7.69
N GLN A 151 9.46 17.64 7.13
CA GLN A 151 8.42 16.77 6.54
C GLN A 151 7.85 15.74 7.53
N TYR A 152 6.58 15.42 7.34
CA TYR A 152 5.90 14.36 8.09
C TYR A 152 6.06 13.00 7.40
N ASN A 153 7.29 12.53 7.23
CA ASN A 153 7.58 11.12 6.93
C ASN A 153 9.07 10.79 7.12
N ALA A 154 9.38 9.50 7.18
CA ALA A 154 10.72 8.94 7.12
C ALA A 154 10.73 7.73 6.18
N ILE A 155 10.01 7.81 5.06
CA ILE A 155 9.69 6.64 4.23
C ILE A 155 10.96 6.03 3.65
N GLN A 156 11.85 6.84 3.07
CA GLN A 156 13.08 6.35 2.47
C GLN A 156 13.98 5.64 3.50
N GLU A 157 14.20 6.26 4.66
CA GLU A 157 15.01 5.68 5.73
C GLU A 157 14.41 4.37 6.24
N ARG A 158 13.08 4.30 6.36
CA ARG A 158 12.36 3.10 6.79
C ARG A 158 12.38 2.01 5.73
N LEU A 159 12.30 2.35 4.44
CA LEU A 159 12.42 1.40 3.34
C LEU A 159 13.82 0.79 3.27
N ILE A 160 14.87 1.62 3.32
CA ILE A 160 16.27 1.14 3.34
C ILE A 160 16.52 0.24 4.56
N ALA A 161 16.06 0.65 5.75
CA ALA A 161 16.15 -0.18 6.95
C ALA A 161 15.41 -1.50 6.78
N ARG A 162 14.20 -1.48 6.23
CA ARG A 162 13.41 -2.69 5.99
C ARG A 162 14.07 -3.61 4.96
N PHE A 163 14.59 -3.08 3.86
CA PHE A 163 15.34 -3.88 2.89
C PHE A 163 16.60 -4.50 3.49
N SER A 164 17.27 -3.79 4.41
CA SER A 164 18.42 -4.33 5.16
C SER A 164 18.01 -5.55 6.01
N GLU A 165 16.84 -5.51 6.64
CA GLU A 165 16.27 -6.66 7.38
C GLU A 165 15.89 -7.82 6.45
N LEU A 166 15.49 -7.51 5.21
CA LEU A 166 15.10 -8.48 4.18
C LEU A 166 16.27 -8.96 3.32
N TYR A 167 17.49 -8.57 3.64
CA TYR A 167 18.67 -8.89 2.85
C TYR A 167 18.84 -10.40 2.64
N SER A 168 19.17 -10.78 1.40
CA SER A 168 19.60 -12.13 1.05
C SER A 168 20.74 -12.07 0.03
N ARG A 169 21.49 -13.17 -0.08
CA ARG A 169 22.48 -13.36 -1.15
C ARG A 169 21.85 -13.58 -2.52
N GLU A 170 20.59 -14.04 -2.55
CA GLU A 170 19.84 -14.18 -3.79
C GLU A 170 19.44 -12.78 -4.31
N PRO A 171 19.60 -12.50 -5.61
CA PRO A 171 19.12 -11.26 -6.20
C PRO A 171 17.64 -11.04 -5.94
N LEU A 172 17.26 -9.79 -5.65
CA LEU A 172 15.85 -9.38 -5.58
C LEU A 172 15.45 -8.76 -6.92
N TYR A 173 14.54 -9.44 -7.62
CA TYR A 173 13.97 -8.90 -8.86
C TYR A 173 12.90 -7.86 -8.53
N PHE A 174 12.79 -6.85 -9.37
CA PHE A 174 11.83 -5.77 -9.26
C PHE A 174 11.01 -5.76 -10.55
N CYS A 175 9.69 -5.96 -10.43
CA CYS A 175 8.81 -6.17 -11.58
C CYS A 175 7.63 -5.19 -11.61
N CYS A 176 7.31 -4.69 -12.81
CA CYS A 176 6.08 -3.98 -13.16
C CYS A 176 5.67 -4.31 -14.60
N CYS A 177 4.49 -3.86 -15.02
CA CYS A 177 4.11 -3.86 -16.44
C CYS A 177 4.92 -2.85 -17.25
N GLU A 178 5.07 -3.07 -18.55
CA GLU A 178 5.81 -2.19 -19.46
C GLU A 178 5.11 -0.84 -19.71
N ASP A 179 3.78 -0.83 -19.76
CA ASP A 179 2.97 0.28 -20.28
C ASP A 179 2.65 1.40 -19.25
N THR A 180 3.44 1.54 -18.19
CA THR A 180 3.10 2.40 -17.03
C THR A 180 4.33 3.07 -16.42
N ASP A 181 4.49 4.37 -16.73
CA ASP A 181 5.60 5.18 -16.25
C ASP A 181 5.57 5.41 -14.72
N GLU A 182 4.37 5.56 -14.12
CA GLU A 182 4.18 5.68 -12.66
C GLU A 182 4.69 4.42 -11.94
N ASP A 183 4.32 3.25 -12.46
CA ASP A 183 4.73 1.97 -11.86
C ASP A 183 6.23 1.75 -12.03
N ARG A 184 6.76 2.04 -13.22
CA ARG A 184 8.21 1.96 -13.49
C ARG A 184 9.00 2.86 -12.55
N THR A 185 8.55 4.10 -12.34
CA THR A 185 9.18 5.05 -11.41
C THR A 185 9.13 4.55 -9.98
N THR A 186 7.96 4.06 -9.53
CA THR A 186 7.79 3.48 -8.19
C THR A 186 8.71 2.28 -7.97
N VAL A 187 8.81 1.39 -8.94
CA VAL A 187 9.65 0.19 -8.88
C VAL A 187 11.14 0.55 -8.87
N LEU A 188 11.58 1.49 -9.71
CA LEU A 188 12.97 1.96 -9.73
C LEU A 188 13.36 2.65 -8.42
N TYR A 189 12.46 3.43 -7.84
CA TYR A 189 12.68 4.05 -6.53
C TYR A 189 12.87 3.00 -5.42
N LEU A 190 12.02 1.96 -5.41
CA LEU A 190 12.14 0.85 -4.46
C LEU A 190 13.43 0.04 -4.69
N GLN A 191 13.81 -0.17 -5.96
CA GLN A 191 15.05 -0.84 -6.34
C GLN A 191 16.26 -0.06 -5.81
N ASP A 192 16.29 1.26 -5.97
CA ASP A 192 17.36 2.12 -5.44
C ASP A 192 17.45 2.04 -3.91
N CYS A 193 16.32 2.06 -3.20
CA CYS A 193 16.31 1.85 -1.74
C CYS A 193 16.90 0.49 -1.34
N ALA A 194 16.61 -0.58 -2.10
CA ALA A 194 17.17 -1.90 -1.85
C ALA A 194 18.68 -1.96 -2.14
N GLN A 195 19.15 -1.30 -3.20
CA GLN A 195 20.58 -1.19 -3.52
C GLN A 195 21.33 -0.42 -2.43
N GLN A 196 20.77 0.67 -1.90
CA GLN A 196 21.33 1.40 -0.76
C GLN A 196 21.41 0.54 0.51
N ALA A 197 20.51 -0.44 0.66
CA ALA A 197 20.55 -1.46 1.71
C ALA A 197 21.56 -2.61 1.43
N GLY A 198 22.28 -2.57 0.31
CA GLY A 198 23.28 -3.55 -0.09
C GLY A 198 22.74 -4.81 -0.76
N GLN A 199 21.45 -4.87 -1.09
CA GLN A 199 20.84 -6.00 -1.79
C GLN A 199 21.24 -5.98 -3.28
N GLU A 200 21.70 -7.11 -3.82
CA GLU A 200 21.80 -7.26 -5.28
C GLU A 200 20.38 -7.23 -5.87
N THR A 201 20.17 -6.38 -6.86
CA THR A 201 18.85 -6.19 -7.48
C THR A 201 18.91 -6.38 -8.98
N ARG A 202 17.79 -6.79 -9.56
CA ARG A 202 17.56 -6.88 -11.01
C ARG A 202 16.19 -6.33 -11.33
N PHE A 203 16.01 -5.87 -12.56
CA PHE A 203 14.71 -5.41 -13.07
C PHE A 203 14.27 -6.34 -14.20
N ILE A 204 12.96 -6.61 -14.28
CA ILE A 204 12.35 -7.35 -15.39
C ILE A 204 10.87 -6.97 -15.50
N TYR A 205 10.35 -6.82 -16.72
CA TYR A 205 8.91 -6.60 -16.90
C TYR A 205 8.11 -7.88 -16.64
N ILE A 206 6.86 -7.76 -16.19
CA ILE A 206 5.99 -8.92 -15.93
C ILE A 206 5.81 -9.76 -17.21
N GLU A 207 5.71 -9.08 -18.35
CA GLU A 207 5.54 -9.65 -19.69
C GLU A 207 6.76 -10.44 -20.18
N GLU A 208 7.94 -10.15 -19.61
CA GLU A 208 9.22 -10.79 -19.97
C GLU A 208 9.54 -12.01 -19.10
N LEU A 209 8.74 -12.28 -18.06
CA LEU A 209 8.96 -13.43 -17.18
C LEU A 209 8.82 -14.75 -17.96
N GLY A 210 9.92 -15.49 -18.04
CA GLY A 210 9.96 -16.81 -18.65
C GLY A 210 9.40 -17.90 -17.75
N LEU A 211 8.94 -19.00 -18.35
CA LEU A 211 8.58 -20.23 -17.67
C LEU A 211 9.53 -21.36 -18.04
N GLY A 212 10.51 -21.59 -17.17
CA GLY A 212 11.51 -22.65 -17.35
C GLY A 212 10.97 -24.06 -17.12
N VAL A 213 11.80 -25.05 -17.46
CA VAL A 213 11.48 -26.48 -17.27
C VAL A 213 11.17 -26.76 -15.80
N GLY A 214 10.04 -27.44 -15.55
CA GLY A 214 9.59 -27.78 -14.20
C GLY A 214 8.74 -26.68 -13.52
N GLY A 215 8.41 -25.62 -14.24
CA GLY A 215 7.51 -24.56 -13.79
C GLY A 215 8.17 -23.62 -12.78
N VAL A 216 9.39 -23.19 -13.09
CA VAL A 216 10.12 -22.15 -12.36
C VAL A 216 10.13 -20.88 -13.19
N LEU A 217 10.01 -19.71 -12.56
CA LEU A 217 10.16 -18.45 -13.26
C LEU A 217 11.62 -18.15 -13.59
N THR A 218 11.87 -17.61 -14.79
CA THR A 218 13.22 -17.25 -15.25
C THR A 218 13.26 -15.83 -15.81
N ASP A 219 14.45 -15.21 -15.76
CA ASP A 219 14.72 -13.97 -16.48
C ASP A 219 15.08 -14.22 -17.96
N LEU A 220 15.40 -13.15 -18.70
CA LEU A 220 15.77 -13.21 -20.12
C LEU A 220 17.08 -13.97 -20.40
N ASP A 221 17.90 -14.19 -19.38
CA ASP A 221 19.17 -14.94 -19.44
C ASP A 221 19.03 -16.37 -18.86
N ASP A 222 17.79 -16.87 -18.72
CA ASP A 222 17.44 -18.17 -18.14
C ASP A 222 17.85 -18.36 -16.66
N ASN A 223 18.15 -17.28 -15.93
CA ASN A 223 18.40 -17.38 -14.49
C ASN A 223 17.08 -17.61 -13.75
N VAL A 224 17.08 -18.55 -12.79
CA VAL A 224 15.90 -18.81 -11.97
C VAL A 224 15.63 -17.65 -11.02
N ILE A 225 14.42 -17.11 -11.06
CA ILE A 225 13.95 -16.06 -10.16
C ILE A 225 13.52 -16.71 -8.85
N ARG A 226 14.20 -16.38 -7.75
CA ARG A 226 13.91 -16.91 -6.41
C ARG A 226 13.13 -15.93 -5.54
N ARG A 227 13.31 -14.63 -5.78
CA ARG A 227 12.75 -13.56 -4.97
C ARG A 227 12.39 -12.40 -5.89
N ALA A 228 11.20 -11.85 -5.73
CA ALA A 228 10.76 -10.73 -6.54
C ALA A 228 9.86 -9.79 -5.74
N PHE A 229 10.16 -8.50 -5.81
CA PHE A 229 9.18 -7.45 -5.60
C PHE A 229 8.34 -7.27 -6.87
N LYS A 230 7.03 -7.11 -6.73
CA LYS A 230 6.13 -6.90 -7.87
C LYS A 230 5.12 -5.79 -7.59
N LEU A 231 5.04 -4.85 -8.54
CA LEU A 231 3.96 -3.87 -8.63
C LEU A 231 2.95 -4.35 -9.69
N TYR A 232 2.31 -5.49 -9.39
CA TYR A 232 1.35 -6.17 -10.25
C TYR A 232 0.36 -6.95 -9.37
N PRO A 233 -0.94 -6.65 -9.30
CA PRO A 233 -1.82 -7.15 -8.24
C PRO A 233 -1.86 -8.69 -8.09
N LEU A 234 -1.87 -9.20 -6.85
CA LEU A 234 -1.98 -10.64 -6.55
C LEU A 234 -3.26 -11.23 -7.14
N GLU A 235 -4.33 -10.43 -7.17
CA GLU A 235 -5.61 -10.81 -7.78
C GLU A 235 -5.50 -11.02 -9.30
N TRP A 236 -4.55 -10.35 -9.96
CA TRP A 236 -4.27 -10.55 -11.38
C TRP A 236 -3.39 -11.78 -11.57
N MET A 237 -2.31 -11.91 -10.79
CA MET A 237 -1.46 -13.11 -10.80
C MET A 237 -2.27 -14.40 -10.58
N MET A 238 -3.28 -14.37 -9.70
CA MET A 238 -4.16 -15.50 -9.43
C MET A 238 -5.12 -15.84 -10.58
N ARG A 239 -5.37 -14.90 -11.49
CA ARG A 239 -6.26 -15.07 -12.66
C ARG A 239 -5.49 -15.39 -13.95
N ASP A 240 -4.20 -15.09 -13.99
CA ASP A 240 -3.34 -15.42 -15.13
C ASP A 240 -3.27 -16.93 -15.38
N ASP A 241 -2.97 -17.32 -16.62
CA ASP A 241 -2.86 -18.72 -17.04
C ASP A 241 -1.84 -19.51 -16.18
N ASN A 242 -0.78 -18.83 -15.75
CA ASN A 242 0.27 -19.36 -14.88
C ASN A 242 -0.01 -19.21 -13.38
N GLY A 243 -1.12 -18.58 -12.99
CA GLY A 243 -1.52 -18.36 -11.59
C GLY A 243 -1.49 -19.61 -10.69
N PRO A 244 -1.89 -20.81 -11.16
CA PRO A 244 -1.78 -22.03 -10.37
C PRO A 244 -0.36 -22.37 -9.89
N LEU A 245 0.69 -21.81 -10.50
CA LEU A 245 2.08 -21.99 -10.05
C LEU A 245 2.37 -21.32 -8.70
N LEU A 246 1.63 -20.27 -8.32
CA LEU A 246 1.75 -19.63 -7.00
C LEU A 246 1.58 -20.64 -5.86
N ARG A 247 0.79 -21.70 -6.09
CA ARG A 247 0.60 -22.78 -5.11
C ARG A 247 1.86 -23.56 -4.79
N LYS A 248 2.86 -23.52 -5.68
CA LYS A 248 4.14 -24.20 -5.47
C LYS A 248 5.06 -23.42 -4.54
N ARG A 249 4.80 -22.11 -4.33
CA ARG A 249 5.58 -21.21 -3.48
C ARG A 249 7.09 -21.35 -3.71
N ARG A 250 7.51 -21.44 -4.99
CA ARG A 250 8.92 -21.60 -5.36
C ARG A 250 9.68 -20.28 -5.22
N GLU A 251 8.96 -19.18 -5.42
CA GLU A 251 9.43 -17.81 -5.33
C GLU A 251 8.94 -17.16 -4.02
N GLN A 252 9.79 -16.33 -3.41
CA GLN A 252 9.39 -15.40 -2.37
C GLN A 252 8.93 -14.09 -3.00
N TRP A 253 7.62 -13.88 -3.04
CA TRP A 253 7.02 -12.63 -3.51
C TRP A 253 6.98 -11.57 -2.40
N ILE A 254 7.32 -10.34 -2.78
CA ILE A 254 7.11 -9.12 -2.01
C ILE A 254 6.18 -8.24 -2.86
N GLU A 255 4.95 -7.98 -2.49
CA GLU A 255 4.26 -8.38 -1.26
C GLU A 255 3.83 -9.86 -1.24
N PRO A 256 3.66 -10.46 -0.04
CA PRO A 256 3.41 -11.89 0.12
C PRO A 256 1.94 -12.27 -0.09
N LEU A 257 1.67 -13.55 -0.39
CA LEU A 257 0.33 -14.06 -0.74
C LEU A 257 -0.74 -13.72 0.31
N TRP A 258 -0.40 -13.69 1.60
CA TRP A 258 -1.36 -13.34 2.66
C TRP A 258 -1.90 -11.91 2.55
N LYS A 259 -1.21 -11.01 1.84
CA LYS A 259 -1.71 -9.65 1.57
C LYS A 259 -2.88 -9.58 0.62
N SER A 260 -3.19 -10.64 -0.12
CA SER A 260 -4.43 -10.74 -0.90
C SER A 260 -5.70 -10.55 -0.05
N ILE A 261 -5.63 -10.83 1.26
CA ILE A 261 -6.71 -10.53 2.20
C ILE A 261 -6.80 -9.03 2.50
N LEU A 262 -5.65 -8.35 2.58
CA LEU A 262 -5.57 -6.93 2.94
C LEU A 262 -5.88 -5.98 1.78
N SER A 263 -5.46 -6.32 0.56
CA SER A 263 -5.75 -5.55 -0.67
C SER A 263 -7.22 -5.60 -1.08
N ASN A 264 -8.00 -6.51 -0.48
CA ASN A 264 -9.39 -6.72 -0.82
C ASN A 264 -10.31 -5.69 -0.12
N LYS A 265 -11.17 -5.01 -0.88
CA LYS A 265 -12.15 -4.04 -0.32
C LYS A 265 -13.17 -4.67 0.64
N GLY A 266 -13.37 -5.99 0.57
CA GLY A 266 -14.12 -6.77 1.57
C GLY A 266 -13.51 -6.73 2.98
N LEU A 267 -12.27 -6.25 3.13
CA LEU A 267 -11.65 -5.95 4.42
C LEU A 267 -12.48 -4.96 5.25
N LEU A 268 -13.08 -3.94 4.63
CA LEU A 268 -13.78 -2.86 5.36
C LEU A 268 -15.02 -3.36 6.10
N PRO A 269 -15.95 -4.13 5.48
CA PRO A 269 -17.03 -4.78 6.21
C PRO A 269 -16.56 -5.71 7.33
N LEU A 270 -15.46 -6.45 7.14
CA LEU A 270 -14.92 -7.34 8.16
C LEU A 270 -14.38 -6.54 9.36
N LEU A 271 -13.62 -5.47 9.12
CA LEU A 271 -13.16 -4.56 10.16
C LEU A 271 -14.36 -3.97 10.93
N TRP A 272 -15.39 -3.50 10.23
CA TRP A 272 -16.58 -2.94 10.86
C TRP A 272 -17.34 -3.97 11.71
N ARG A 273 -17.43 -5.22 11.23
CA ARG A 273 -18.10 -6.33 11.92
C ARG A 273 -17.35 -6.74 13.19
N PHE A 274 -16.03 -6.86 13.11
CA PHE A 274 -15.22 -7.44 14.18
C PHE A 274 -14.68 -6.42 15.19
N PHE A 275 -14.67 -5.13 14.84
CA PHE A 275 -14.27 -4.03 15.72
C PHE A 275 -15.40 -2.99 15.85
N PRO A 276 -16.56 -3.40 16.41
CA PRO A 276 -17.75 -2.57 16.42
C PRO A 276 -17.53 -1.29 17.24
N GLY A 277 -17.87 -0.14 16.65
CA GLY A 277 -17.78 1.16 17.32
C GLY A 277 -16.38 1.79 17.30
N HIS A 278 -15.41 1.19 16.61
CA HIS A 278 -14.07 1.77 16.50
C HIS A 278 -14.12 3.18 15.89
N PRO A 279 -13.46 4.19 16.51
CA PRO A 279 -13.60 5.58 16.11
C PRO A 279 -13.02 5.88 14.72
N ASN A 280 -12.10 5.05 14.22
CA ASN A 280 -11.48 5.25 12.91
C ASN A 280 -12.13 4.45 11.76
N LEU A 281 -13.18 3.66 12.04
CA LEU A 281 -13.89 2.91 11.01
C LEU A 281 -15.14 3.63 10.52
N LEU A 282 -15.48 3.38 9.27
CA LEU A 282 -16.75 3.76 8.65
C LEU A 282 -17.69 2.54 8.62
N PRO A 283 -19.02 2.76 8.71
CA PRO A 283 -19.97 1.67 8.54
C PRO A 283 -19.85 1.04 7.14
N ALA A 284 -19.60 -0.26 7.11
CA ALA A 284 -19.46 -1.06 5.89
C ALA A 284 -20.10 -2.44 6.09
N TRP A 285 -20.65 -3.01 5.02
CA TRP A 285 -21.41 -4.26 5.04
C TRP A 285 -21.20 -5.02 3.75
N PHE A 286 -21.24 -6.35 3.81
CA PHE A 286 -21.42 -7.15 2.60
C PHE A 286 -22.86 -7.03 2.09
N GLU A 287 -23.06 -7.35 0.82
CA GLU A 287 -24.40 -7.40 0.24
C GLU A 287 -25.31 -8.35 1.04
N GLY A 288 -26.53 -7.91 1.36
CA GLY A 288 -27.48 -8.66 2.16
C GLY A 288 -27.34 -8.52 3.68
N GLU A 289 -26.24 -7.95 4.19
CA GLU A 289 -26.12 -7.64 5.61
C GLU A 289 -26.90 -6.36 5.95
N LYS A 290 -27.85 -6.45 6.90
CA LYS A 290 -28.60 -5.27 7.34
C LYS A 290 -27.72 -4.37 8.21
N SER A 291 -27.80 -3.06 7.98
CA SER A 291 -27.28 -2.08 8.93
C SER A 291 -27.86 -2.35 10.31
N LEU A 292 -27.03 -2.69 11.29
CA LEU A 292 -27.43 -2.88 12.70
C LEU A 292 -28.18 -1.67 13.28
N ARG A 293 -28.06 -0.49 12.67
CA ARG A 293 -28.85 0.71 13.02
C ARG A 293 -30.33 0.59 12.67
N SER A 294 -30.70 -0.20 11.66
CA SER A 294 -32.10 -0.43 11.29
C SER A 294 -32.85 -1.31 12.31
N ALA A 295 -32.15 -2.27 12.93
CA ALA A 295 -32.71 -3.15 13.95
C ALA A 295 -32.99 -2.42 15.29
N ARG A 296 -32.07 -1.55 15.73
CA ARG A 296 -32.26 -0.77 16.97
C ARG A 296 -33.30 0.35 16.85
N ARG A 297 -33.51 0.90 15.64
CA ARG A 297 -34.54 1.92 15.41
C ARG A 297 -35.94 1.31 15.40
N LYS A 298 -36.11 0.09 14.84
CA LYS A 298 -37.38 -0.66 14.90
C LYS A 298 -37.77 -1.05 16.33
N GLN A 299 -36.83 -1.55 17.14
CA GLN A 299 -37.13 -1.89 18.54
C GLN A 299 -37.50 -0.69 19.42
N ARG A 300 -36.96 0.50 19.14
CA ARG A 300 -37.40 1.73 19.85
C ARG A 300 -38.80 2.18 19.43
N THR A 301 -39.12 2.14 18.12
CA THR A 301 -40.48 2.48 17.66
C THR A 301 -41.56 1.48 18.08
N GLU A 302 -41.23 0.20 18.28
CA GLU A 302 -42.19 -0.79 18.80
C GLU A 302 -42.39 -0.69 20.32
N ALA A 303 -41.38 -0.25 21.08
CA ALA A 303 -41.52 0.01 22.51
C ALA A 303 -42.34 1.29 22.81
N ASP A 304 -42.23 2.31 21.95
CA ASP A 304 -42.98 3.58 22.08
C ASP A 304 -44.44 3.49 21.58
N LEU A 305 -44.86 2.33 21.02
CA LEU A 305 -46.25 2.07 20.62
C LEU A 305 -47.06 1.31 21.69
N PHE A 306 -46.44 0.94 22.81
CA PHE A 306 -47.07 0.24 23.93
C PHE A 306 -46.90 0.95 25.29
N THR A 307 -46.64 2.26 25.29
CA THR A 307 -46.77 3.14 26.46
C THR A 307 -47.74 4.27 26.19
#